data_AF-A0A533RL26-F1
#
_entry.id   AF-A0A533RL26-F1
#
_cell.length_a   1.000
_cell.length_b   1.000
_cell.length_c   1.000
_cell.angle_alpha   90.00
_cell.angle_beta   90.00
_cell.angle_gamma   90.00
#
_symmetry.space_group_name_H-M   'P 1'
#
loop_
_entity.id
_entity.type
_entity.pdbx_description
1 polymer ?
#
loop_
_entity_poly.entity_id
_entity_poly.type
_entity_poly.pdbx_seq_one_letter_code
_entity_poly.pdbx_strand_id
1 'polypeptide(L)'
;MKAFAAFLRKELFEIVRTWRIWVLPGIVLFVALTGPPLARLTPQILAAVMPASSGVRIELPTPTYLDAYAQWVRNLTQMVTFALVIMWGGLVSGERRSGTAVLVLTKPLSRTAFILGKALSAAALLVATTCVGAAVTWGMTAAVFRDAPLGRLLAITGPWLAYAIFLLAGSYT
;
A
#
# COMPACT_ATOMS: atom_id res chain seq x y z
N MET A 1 16.93 4.22 -25.75
CA MET A 1 15.58 4.37 -25.15
C MET A 1 14.63 3.19 -25.44
N LYS A 2 14.53 2.65 -26.67
CA LYS A 2 13.61 1.53 -27.01
C LYS A 2 13.82 0.25 -26.17
N ALA A 3 15.06 -0.13 -25.88
CA ALA A 3 15.37 -1.33 -25.08
C ALA A 3 14.89 -1.24 -23.61
N PHE A 4 15.01 -0.07 -23.00
CA PHE A 4 14.53 0.16 -21.62
C PHE A 4 13.01 0.14 -21.52
N ALA A 5 12.31 0.79 -22.47
CA ALA A 5 10.85 0.75 -22.52
C ALA A 5 10.30 -0.67 -22.75
N ALA A 6 10.96 -1.46 -23.60
CA ALA A 6 10.61 -2.87 -23.81
C ALA A 6 10.82 -3.71 -22.55
N PHE A 7 11.90 -3.48 -21.80
CA PHE A 7 12.17 -4.13 -20.53
C PHE A 7 11.13 -3.74 -19.46
N LEU A 8 10.81 -2.45 -19.33
CA LEU A 8 9.80 -1.97 -18.39
C LEU A 8 8.41 -2.57 -18.68
N ARG A 9 8.02 -2.65 -19.97
CA ARG A 9 6.78 -3.32 -20.38
C ARG A 9 6.78 -4.80 -19.99
N LYS A 10 7.91 -5.50 -20.14
CA LYS A 10 8.07 -6.89 -19.72
C LYS A 10 7.88 -7.04 -18.20
N GLU A 11 8.49 -6.16 -17.40
CA GLU A 11 8.36 -6.21 -15.93
C GLU A 11 6.91 -5.90 -15.47
N LEU A 12 6.23 -4.94 -16.11
CA LEU A 12 4.81 -4.69 -15.83
C LEU A 12 3.93 -5.90 -16.18
N PHE A 13 4.21 -6.59 -17.30
CA PHE A 13 3.51 -7.82 -17.66
C PHE A 13 3.78 -8.96 -16.67
N GLU A 14 4.98 -9.05 -16.13
CA GLU A 14 5.33 -10.02 -15.08
C GLU A 14 4.55 -9.75 -13.80
N ILE A 15 4.42 -8.47 -13.39
CA ILE A 15 3.59 -8.08 -12.26
C ILE A 15 2.13 -8.53 -12.47
N VAL A 16 1.55 -8.29 -13.65
CA VAL A 16 0.17 -8.68 -13.98
C VAL A 16 -0.02 -10.20 -14.00
N ARG A 17 1.01 -10.97 -14.35
CA ARG A 17 0.95 -12.44 -14.40
C ARG A 17 1.36 -13.12 -13.09
N THR A 18 1.77 -12.36 -12.09
CA THR A 18 2.14 -12.90 -10.77
C THR A 18 1.06 -12.57 -9.74
N TRP A 19 1.11 -13.24 -8.59
CA TRP A 19 0.18 -13.01 -7.48
C TRP A 19 0.22 -11.56 -6.94
N ARG A 20 1.26 -10.79 -7.25
CA ARG A 20 1.48 -9.41 -6.77
C ARG A 20 0.36 -8.45 -7.20
N ILE A 21 -0.18 -8.61 -8.41
CA ILE A 21 -1.29 -7.79 -8.91
C ILE A 21 -2.58 -7.99 -8.11
N TRP A 22 -2.71 -9.13 -7.41
CA TRP A 22 -3.90 -9.44 -6.62
C TRP A 22 -3.70 -9.09 -5.16
N VAL A 23 -2.53 -9.41 -4.60
CA VAL A 23 -2.32 -9.24 -3.15
C VAL A 23 -2.18 -7.77 -2.75
N LEU A 24 -1.39 -6.96 -3.47
CA LEU A 24 -1.20 -5.56 -3.08
C LEU A 24 -2.52 -4.77 -3.21
N PRO A 25 -3.24 -4.81 -4.35
CA PRO A 25 -4.56 -4.19 -4.45
C PRO A 25 -5.59 -4.80 -3.52
N GLY A 26 -5.60 -6.12 -3.32
CA GLY A 26 -6.53 -6.78 -2.42
C GLY A 26 -6.42 -6.27 -0.98
N ILE A 27 -5.20 -6.18 -0.43
CA ILE A 27 -4.95 -5.65 0.92
C ILE A 27 -5.38 -4.19 1.01
N VAL A 28 -4.97 -3.36 0.04
CA VAL A 28 -5.26 -1.92 0.05
C VAL A 28 -6.76 -1.66 -0.07
N LEU A 29 -7.46 -2.36 -0.97
CA LEU A 29 -8.91 -2.24 -1.13
C LEU A 29 -9.66 -2.73 0.10
N PHE A 30 -9.24 -3.84 0.70
CA PHE A 30 -9.82 -4.34 1.95
C PHE A 30 -9.74 -3.29 3.04
N VAL A 31 -8.57 -2.69 3.24
CA VAL A 31 -8.34 -1.61 4.21
C VAL A 31 -9.18 -0.37 3.88
N ALA A 32 -9.23 0.04 2.60
CA ALA A 32 -9.96 1.22 2.17
C ALA A 32 -11.48 1.09 2.35
N LEU A 33 -12.03 -0.09 2.07
CA LEU A 33 -13.46 -0.38 2.18
C LEU A 33 -13.89 -0.54 3.64
N THR A 34 -13.11 -1.25 4.44
CA THR A 34 -13.48 -1.58 5.83
C THR A 34 -13.13 -0.45 6.80
N GLY A 35 -12.16 0.40 6.47
CA GLY A 35 -11.64 1.45 7.34
C GLY A 35 -12.72 2.38 7.89
N PRO A 36 -13.42 3.15 7.04
CA PRO A 36 -14.38 4.16 7.50
C PRO A 36 -15.58 3.58 8.27
N PRO A 37 -16.22 2.47 7.84
CA PRO A 37 -17.26 1.82 8.63
C PRO A 37 -16.76 1.37 10.00
N LEU A 38 -15.56 0.78 10.07
CA LEU A 38 -15.00 0.32 11.34
C LEU A 38 -14.66 1.49 12.26
N ALA A 39 -14.13 2.59 11.74
CA ALA A 39 -13.87 3.80 12.50
C ALA A 39 -15.16 4.34 13.17
N ARG A 40 -16.30 4.29 12.46
CA ARG A 40 -17.60 4.70 13.02
C ARG A 40 -18.13 3.74 14.09
N LEU A 41 -17.90 2.44 13.92
CA LEU A 41 -18.41 1.40 14.83
C LEU A 41 -17.49 1.14 16.02
N THR A 42 -16.22 1.53 15.96
CA THR A 42 -15.22 1.30 17.03
C THR A 42 -15.72 1.72 18.41
N PRO A 43 -16.32 2.92 18.61
CA PRO A 43 -16.82 3.31 19.92
C PRO A 43 -17.94 2.40 20.44
N GLN A 44 -18.81 1.91 19.55
CA GLN A 44 -19.91 1.01 19.91
C GLN A 44 -19.40 -0.38 20.28
N ILE A 45 -18.41 -0.88 19.54
CA ILE A 45 -17.75 -2.16 19.84
C ILE A 45 -17.06 -2.08 21.21
N LEU A 46 -16.34 -0.99 21.48
CA LEU A 46 -15.69 -0.78 22.78
C LEU A 46 -16.73 -0.73 23.91
N ALA A 47 -17.81 0.03 23.74
CA ALA A 47 -18.88 0.11 24.73
C ALA A 47 -19.54 -1.26 25.02
N ALA A 48 -19.70 -2.11 23.99
CA ALA A 48 -20.29 -3.43 24.13
C ALA A 48 -19.40 -4.46 24.84
N VAL A 49 -18.07 -4.30 24.75
CA VAL A 49 -17.08 -5.23 25.33
C VAL A 49 -16.67 -4.80 26.75
N MET A 50 -16.98 -3.57 27.16
CA MET A 50 -16.65 -3.08 28.50
C MET A 50 -17.50 -3.76 29.60
N PRO A 51 -16.87 -4.26 30.68
CA PRO A 51 -17.59 -4.84 31.81
C PRO A 51 -18.43 -3.79 32.53
N ALA A 52 -19.72 -4.09 32.73
CA ALA A 52 -20.65 -3.25 33.49
C ALA A 52 -20.18 -2.96 34.94
N SER A 53 -19.26 -3.78 35.47
CA SER A 53 -18.72 -3.71 36.83
C SER A 53 -17.54 -2.75 37.01
N SER A 54 -17.00 -2.16 35.93
CA SER A 54 -15.76 -1.40 36.02
C SER A 54 -15.92 -0.01 36.67
N GLY A 55 -17.14 0.51 36.85
CA GLY A 55 -17.38 1.82 37.50
C GLY A 55 -16.78 3.03 36.76
N VAL A 56 -15.99 2.80 35.72
CA VAL A 56 -15.35 3.82 34.88
C VAL A 56 -16.31 4.21 33.76
N ARG A 57 -16.90 5.41 33.86
CA ARG A 57 -17.57 6.05 32.73
C ARG A 57 -16.49 6.59 31.79
N ILE A 58 -16.13 5.80 30.77
CA ILE A 58 -15.29 6.28 29.67
C ILE A 58 -16.21 6.99 28.69
N GLU A 59 -16.16 8.32 28.66
CA GLU A 59 -16.79 9.11 27.60
C GLU A 59 -15.97 8.93 26.32
N LEU A 60 -16.44 8.05 25.43
CA LEU A 60 -15.82 7.87 24.13
C LEU A 60 -16.18 9.09 23.26
N PRO A 61 -15.18 9.75 22.64
CA PRO A 61 -15.44 10.88 21.77
C PRO A 61 -16.29 10.46 20.57
N THR A 62 -17.08 11.40 20.05
CA THR A 62 -17.87 11.17 18.83
C THR A 62 -16.93 10.90 17.65
N PRO A 63 -17.07 9.77 16.95
CA PRO A 63 -16.17 9.41 15.86
C PRO A 63 -16.34 10.38 14.69
N THR A 64 -15.23 10.72 14.03
CA THR A 64 -15.17 11.68 12.92
C THR A 64 -14.41 11.09 11.73
N TYR A 65 -14.39 11.81 10.60
CA TYR A 65 -13.59 11.43 9.43
C TYR A 65 -12.09 11.30 9.75
N LEU A 66 -11.60 11.98 10.80
CA LEU A 66 -10.21 11.87 11.24
C LEU A 66 -9.87 10.47 11.70
N ASP A 67 -10.82 9.75 12.29
CA ASP A 67 -10.61 8.37 12.76
C ASP A 67 -10.46 7.42 11.56
N ALA A 68 -11.28 7.61 10.52
CA ALA A 68 -11.15 6.87 9.27
C ALA A 68 -9.80 7.12 8.59
N TYR A 69 -9.36 8.37 8.54
CA TYR A 69 -8.07 8.75 7.96
C TYR A 69 -6.88 8.26 8.80
N ALA A 70 -7.00 8.29 10.12
CA ALA A 70 -6.02 7.71 11.03
C ALA A 70 -5.92 6.20 10.84
N GLN A 71 -7.04 5.51 10.64
CA GLN A 71 -7.06 4.08 10.36
C GLN A 71 -6.44 3.76 8.99
N TRP A 72 -6.72 4.58 7.97
CA TRP A 72 -6.09 4.46 6.65
C TRP A 72 -4.57 4.53 6.72
N VAL A 73 -4.01 5.62 7.27
CA VAL A 73 -2.54 5.79 7.33
C VAL A 73 -1.87 4.75 8.22
N ARG A 74 -2.53 4.31 9.29
CA ARG A 74 -2.04 3.23 10.17
C ARG A 74 -1.92 1.91 9.42
N ASN A 75 -2.96 1.54 8.67
CA ASN A 75 -2.97 0.30 7.90
C ASN A 75 -2.00 0.34 6.71
N LEU A 76 -1.85 1.51 6.07
CA LEU A 76 -0.79 1.72 5.09
C LEU A 76 0.59 1.48 5.72
N THR A 77 0.86 2.11 6.87
CA THR A 77 2.14 2.02 7.56
C THR A 77 2.45 0.61 8.07
N GLN A 78 1.45 -0.13 8.51
CA GLN A 78 1.61 -1.48 9.05
C GLN A 78 1.42 -2.55 7.97
N MET A 79 0.18 -2.80 7.56
CA MET A 79 -0.17 -3.92 6.68
C MET A 79 0.45 -3.78 5.30
N VAL A 80 0.35 -2.61 4.68
CA VAL A 80 0.83 -2.42 3.31
C VAL A 80 2.36 -2.41 3.27
N THR A 81 3.01 -1.72 4.21
CA THR A 81 4.49 -1.79 4.34
C THR A 81 4.98 -3.22 4.53
N PHE A 82 4.34 -4.02 5.39
CA PHE A 82 4.72 -5.44 5.54
C PHE A 82 4.50 -6.24 4.26
N ALA A 83 3.39 -6.02 3.56
CA ALA A 83 3.15 -6.66 2.28
C ALA A 83 4.26 -6.31 1.27
N LEU A 84 4.68 -5.04 1.21
CA LEU A 84 5.79 -4.60 0.36
C LEU A 84 7.11 -5.30 0.72
N VAL A 85 7.46 -5.35 2.01
CA VAL A 85 8.68 -6.03 2.47
C VAL A 85 8.65 -7.52 2.15
N ILE A 86 7.52 -8.20 2.29
CA ILE A 86 7.39 -9.63 1.96
C ILE A 86 7.47 -9.86 0.45
N MET A 87 6.78 -9.04 -0.35
CA MET A 87 6.75 -9.18 -1.82
C MET A 87 8.10 -8.86 -2.48
N TRP A 88 8.83 -7.87 -1.93
CA TRP A 88 10.04 -7.31 -2.55
C TRP A 88 11.34 -7.55 -1.79
N GLY A 89 11.31 -7.86 -0.49
CA GLY A 89 12.51 -8.10 0.33
C GLY A 89 13.30 -9.36 -0.05
N GLY A 90 12.72 -10.27 -0.85
CA GLY A 90 13.37 -11.49 -1.33
C GLY A 90 13.68 -11.52 -2.84
N LEU A 91 13.30 -10.48 -3.59
CA LEU A 91 13.36 -10.52 -5.06
C LEU A 91 14.79 -10.63 -5.60
N VAL A 92 15.72 -9.82 -5.07
CA VAL A 92 17.12 -9.84 -5.52
C VAL A 92 17.84 -11.11 -5.05
N SER A 93 17.58 -11.55 -3.82
CA SER A 93 18.17 -12.78 -3.26
C SER A 93 17.67 -14.04 -3.99
N GLY A 94 16.40 -14.06 -4.42
CA GLY A 94 15.82 -15.15 -5.20
C GLY A 94 16.28 -15.18 -6.66
N GLU A 95 16.42 -14.02 -7.31
CA GLU A 95 16.94 -13.91 -8.69
C GLU A 95 18.44 -14.21 -8.79
N ARG A 96 19.23 -13.88 -7.75
CA ARG A 96 20.65 -14.30 -7.66
C ARG A 96 20.80 -15.80 -7.48
N ARG A 97 19.93 -16.46 -6.71
CA ARG A 97 19.95 -17.93 -6.51
C ARG A 97 19.47 -18.73 -7.73
N SER A 98 18.51 -18.20 -8.49
CA SER A 98 17.88 -18.89 -9.62
C SER A 98 18.63 -18.73 -10.95
N GLY A 99 19.72 -17.96 -10.99
CA GLY A 99 20.53 -17.76 -12.20
C GLY A 99 19.86 -16.91 -13.30
N THR A 100 18.61 -16.48 -13.11
CA THR A 100 17.85 -15.71 -14.09
C THR A 100 18.45 -14.32 -14.34
N ALA A 101 19.12 -13.75 -13.33
CA ALA A 101 19.88 -12.51 -13.48
C ALA A 101 20.99 -12.63 -14.55
N VAL A 102 21.61 -13.80 -14.69
CA VAL A 102 22.68 -14.05 -15.68
C VAL A 102 22.12 -14.09 -17.10
N LEU A 103 20.94 -14.70 -17.31
CA LEU A 103 20.27 -14.77 -18.62
C LEU A 103 19.76 -13.42 -19.15
N VAL A 104 19.51 -12.45 -18.26
CA VAL A 104 19.10 -11.08 -18.63
C VAL A 104 20.33 -10.19 -18.89
N LEU A 105 21.41 -10.38 -18.12
CA LEU A 105 22.66 -9.61 -18.26
C LEU A 105 23.53 -10.01 -19.46
N THR A 106 23.25 -11.14 -20.12
CA THR A 106 23.88 -11.50 -21.40
C THR A 106 23.34 -10.70 -22.59
N LYS A 107 22.24 -9.94 -22.39
CA LYS A 107 21.74 -8.95 -23.36
C LYS A 107 22.36 -7.58 -23.05
N PRO A 108 22.51 -6.66 -24.03
CA PRO A 108 23.14 -5.35 -23.84
C PRO A 108 22.24 -4.41 -23.03
N LEU A 109 22.10 -4.68 -21.74
CA LEU A 109 21.36 -3.91 -20.75
C LEU A 109 22.33 -3.60 -19.61
N SER A 110 22.52 -2.30 -19.33
CA SER A 110 23.33 -1.90 -18.18
C SER A 110 22.69 -2.37 -16.88
N ARG A 111 23.50 -2.71 -15.88
CA ARG A 111 23.01 -3.07 -14.53
C ARG A 111 22.07 -2.01 -13.96
N THR A 112 22.34 -0.73 -14.21
CA THR A 112 21.50 0.39 -13.78
C THR A 112 20.14 0.37 -14.46
N ALA A 113 20.06 0.10 -15.77
CA ALA A 113 18.80 0.02 -16.49
C ALA A 113 17.94 -1.16 -16.01
N PHE A 114 18.56 -2.27 -15.62
CA PHE A 114 17.87 -3.42 -15.02
C PHE A 114 17.25 -3.09 -13.66
N ILE A 115 18.02 -2.48 -12.76
CA ILE A 115 17.56 -2.09 -11.42
C ILE A 115 16.44 -1.04 -11.51
N LEU A 116 16.63 0.01 -12.31
CA LEU A 116 15.64 1.06 -12.49
C LEU A 116 14.33 0.54 -13.10
N GLY A 117 14.41 -0.39 -14.07
CA GLY A 117 13.21 -0.96 -14.68
C GLY A 117 12.36 -1.75 -13.68
N LYS A 118 12.99 -2.50 -12.77
CA LYS A 118 12.29 -3.22 -11.69
C LYS A 118 11.71 -2.29 -10.63
N ALA A 119 12.48 -1.29 -10.20
CA ALA A 119 12.02 -0.32 -9.22
C ALA A 119 10.83 0.49 -9.75
N LEU A 120 10.87 0.93 -11.01
CA LEU A 120 9.80 1.69 -11.64
C LEU A 120 8.52 0.86 -11.84
N SER A 121 8.63 -0.41 -12.24
CA SER A 121 7.45 -1.27 -12.41
C SER A 121 6.74 -1.54 -11.07
N ALA A 122 7.51 -1.78 -10.00
CA ALA A 122 6.99 -1.93 -8.65
C ALA A 122 6.37 -0.64 -8.11
N ALA A 123 7.05 0.50 -8.29
CA ALA A 123 6.54 1.81 -7.90
C ALA A 123 5.25 2.16 -8.65
N ALA A 124 5.14 1.85 -9.95
CA ALA A 124 3.94 2.07 -10.73
C ALA A 124 2.74 1.30 -10.18
N LEU A 125 2.91 0.02 -9.81
CA LEU A 125 1.85 -0.77 -9.18
C LEU A 125 1.44 -0.16 -7.83
N LEU A 126 2.41 0.19 -6.98
CA LEU A 126 2.16 0.78 -5.68
C LEU A 126 1.37 2.08 -5.80
N VAL A 127 1.83 3.02 -6.65
CA VAL A 127 1.17 4.31 -6.87
C VAL A 127 -0.26 4.10 -7.37
N ALA A 128 -0.46 3.29 -8.41
CA ALA A 128 -1.80 3.03 -8.95
C ALA A 128 -2.73 2.46 -7.87
N THR A 129 -2.24 1.48 -7.12
CA THR A 129 -3.00 0.84 -6.04
C THR A 129 -3.36 1.81 -4.92
N THR A 130 -2.39 2.61 -4.47
CA THR A 130 -2.60 3.61 -3.42
C THR A 130 -3.56 4.71 -3.86
N CYS A 131 -3.49 5.15 -5.12
CA CYS A 131 -4.44 6.12 -5.67
C CYS A 131 -5.88 5.58 -5.65
N VAL A 132 -6.08 4.33 -6.10
CA VAL A 132 -7.40 3.69 -6.06
C VAL A 132 -7.87 3.53 -4.61
N GLY A 133 -7.02 3.03 -3.72
CA GLY A 133 -7.37 2.88 -2.31
C GLY A 133 -7.68 4.21 -1.60
N ALA A 134 -6.95 5.28 -1.91
CA ALA A 134 -7.24 6.61 -1.39
C ALA A 134 -8.57 7.14 -1.91
N ALA A 135 -8.89 6.94 -3.19
CA ALA A 135 -10.20 7.32 -3.76
C ALA A 135 -11.35 6.55 -3.10
N VAL A 136 -11.20 5.24 -2.88
CA VAL A 136 -12.19 4.41 -2.17
C VAL A 136 -12.35 4.86 -0.72
N THR A 137 -11.24 5.09 -0.02
CA THR A 137 -11.26 5.57 1.38
C THR A 137 -11.97 6.91 1.48
N TRP A 138 -11.67 7.85 0.56
CA TRP A 138 -12.34 9.13 0.49
C TRP A 138 -13.84 8.98 0.27
N GLY A 139 -14.26 8.19 -0.72
CA GLY A 139 -15.68 7.97 -1.02
C GLY A 139 -16.44 7.29 0.13
N MET A 140 -15.83 6.28 0.76
CA MET A 140 -16.40 5.60 1.92
C MET A 140 -16.48 6.53 3.14
N THR A 141 -15.47 7.36 3.36
CA THR A 141 -15.48 8.33 4.47
C THR A 141 -16.57 9.38 4.26
N ALA A 142 -16.73 9.89 3.04
CA ALA A 142 -17.81 10.81 2.68
C ALA A 142 -19.19 10.18 2.88
N ALA A 143 -19.36 8.91 2.52
CA ALA A 143 -20.62 8.18 2.72
C ALA A 143 -20.95 7.96 4.21
N VAL A 144 -19.94 7.61 5.02
CA VAL A 144 -20.12 7.23 6.43
C VAL A 144 -20.21 8.46 7.35
N PHE A 145 -19.39 9.48 7.14
CA PHE A 145 -19.25 10.64 8.04
C PHE A 145 -19.83 11.94 7.48
N ARG A 146 -20.24 11.98 6.20
CA ARG A 146 -20.73 13.18 5.50
C ARG A 146 -19.72 14.34 5.42
N ASP A 147 -18.48 14.08 5.82
CA ASP A 147 -17.34 14.98 5.70
C ASP A 147 -16.11 14.15 5.30
N ALA A 148 -15.34 14.65 4.33
CA ALA A 148 -14.16 13.96 3.78
C ALA A 148 -13.24 14.97 3.07
N PRO A 149 -12.42 15.73 3.80
CA PRO A 149 -11.51 16.68 3.19
C PRO A 149 -10.40 15.94 2.45
N LEU A 150 -10.41 16.00 1.10
CA LEU A 150 -9.44 15.32 0.25
C LEU A 150 -8.00 15.79 0.52
N GLY A 151 -7.80 17.10 0.75
CA GLY A 151 -6.48 17.67 1.01
C GLY A 151 -5.80 17.03 2.23
N ARG A 152 -6.54 16.73 3.29
CA ARG A 152 -6.00 16.04 4.48
C ARG A 152 -5.63 14.59 4.18
N LEU A 153 -6.44 13.88 3.40
CA LEU A 153 -6.14 12.51 2.99
C LEU A 153 -4.86 12.44 2.15
N LEU A 154 -4.69 13.36 1.21
CA LEU A 154 -3.49 13.45 0.38
C LEU A 154 -2.26 13.84 1.22
N ALA A 155 -2.41 14.77 2.18
CA ALA A 155 -1.34 15.20 3.07
C ALA A 155 -0.79 14.07 3.96
N ILE A 156 -1.61 13.09 4.34
CA ILE A 156 -1.16 11.92 5.10
C ILE A 156 -0.71 10.75 4.21
N THR A 157 -1.32 10.59 3.02
CA THR A 157 -1.01 9.49 2.10
C THR A 157 0.29 9.76 1.33
N GLY A 158 0.54 11.01 0.94
CA GLY A 158 1.71 11.42 0.15
C GLY A 158 3.06 11.10 0.83
N PRO A 159 3.30 11.51 2.09
CA PRO A 159 4.52 11.18 2.80
C PRO A 159 4.74 9.67 2.95
N TRP A 160 3.67 8.91 3.25
CA TRP A 160 3.75 7.46 3.32
C TRP A 160 4.09 6.84 1.96
N LEU A 161 3.50 7.34 0.86
CA LEU A 161 3.78 6.84 -0.48
C LEU A 161 5.24 7.10 -0.88
N ALA A 162 5.78 8.29 -0.54
CA ALA A 162 7.18 8.61 -0.74
C ALA A 162 8.10 7.65 0.05
N TYR A 163 7.77 7.38 1.32
CA TYR A 163 8.47 6.41 2.15
C TYR A 163 8.42 4.98 1.56
N ALA A 164 7.25 4.54 1.11
CA ALA A 164 7.07 3.22 0.52
C ALA A 164 7.84 3.05 -0.81
N ILE A 165 7.91 4.10 -1.64
CA ILE A 165 8.76 4.12 -2.84
C ILE A 165 10.25 4.05 -2.47
N PHE A 166 10.67 4.77 -1.43
CA PHE A 166 12.05 4.69 -0.93
C PHE A 166 12.40 3.28 -0.45
N LEU A 167 11.52 2.62 0.30
CA LEU A 167 11.71 1.23 0.71
C LEU A 167 11.83 0.27 -0.47
N LEU A 168 11.00 0.44 -1.50
CA LEU A 168 11.08 -0.35 -2.72
C LEU A 168 12.42 -0.13 -3.42
N ALA A 169 12.88 1.11 -3.54
CA ALA A 169 14.17 1.43 -4.15
C ALA A 169 15.35 0.80 -3.40
N GLY A 170 15.34 0.84 -2.07
CA GLY A 170 16.38 0.21 -1.22
C GLY A 170 16.39 -1.33 -1.28
N SER A 171 15.31 -1.96 -1.73
CA SER A 171 15.25 -3.43 -1.88
C SER A 171 16.05 -3.95 -3.10
N TYR A 172 16.51 -3.05 -3.98
CA TYR A 172 17.23 -3.41 -5.21
C TYR A 172 18.75 -3.15 -5.18
N THR A 173 19.27 -2.58 -4.09
CA THR A 173 20.71 -2.34 -3.86
C THR A 173 21.31 -3.47 -3.03
#